data_AF-A0A662WB20-F1
#
_entry.id   AF-A0A662WB20-F1
#
_cell.length_a   1.000
_cell.length_b   1.000
_cell.length_c   1.000
_cell.angle_alpha   90.00
_cell.angle_beta   90.00
_cell.angle_gamma   90.00
#
_symmetry.space_group_name_H-M   'P 1'
#
loop_
_entity.id
_entity.type
_entity.pdbx_description
1 polymer ?
#
loop_
_entity_poly.entity_id
_entity_poly.type
_entity_poly.pdbx_seq_one_letter_code
_entity_poly.pdbx_strand_id
1 'polypeptide(L)'
;MELKSGTVIQSSLFPEPVRIEKVEDLGRVLRIVGATINSNQYIDTIIPKEELNRITVFTFETDFSANSEDVFLALEAYRFKLASLFDPILAMNVAIYDDGKELREVNPSIIWDLAPSSGTFDFNKDRKRDAESYAIKALMNFKAELLEERLRQAKIKEKYGVRSLENLISELDSKLMDYYDRAEKGEKMDLAIQMAERRKREYEEALKELRRLRGRKI
;
A
#
# COMPACT_ATOMS: atom_id res chain seq x y z
N MET A 1 -11.54 25.03 -15.31
CA MET A 1 -11.19 23.62 -15.10
C MET A 1 -11.01 23.39 -13.61
N GLU A 2 -11.63 22.36 -13.02
CA GLU A 2 -11.42 22.01 -11.60
C GLU A 2 -10.25 21.02 -11.49
N LEU A 3 -9.21 21.42 -10.76
CA LEU A 3 -8.09 20.54 -10.43
C LEU A 3 -8.45 19.69 -9.22
N LYS A 4 -8.29 18.37 -9.32
CA LYS A 4 -8.53 17.43 -8.24
C LYS A 4 -7.24 16.78 -7.79
N SER A 5 -7.21 16.36 -6.52
CA SER A 5 -6.15 15.49 -6.01
C SER A 5 -6.10 14.21 -6.87
N GLY A 6 -4.88 13.76 -7.18
CA GLY A 6 -4.60 12.63 -8.05
C GLY A 6 -4.46 12.97 -9.54
N THR A 7 -4.81 14.18 -9.98
CA THR A 7 -4.62 14.61 -11.38
C THR A 7 -3.14 14.91 -11.65
N VAL A 8 -2.62 14.46 -12.79
CA VAL A 8 -1.31 14.88 -13.30
C VAL A 8 -1.51 16.05 -14.24
N ILE A 9 -0.76 17.13 -14.02
CA ILE A 9 -0.85 18.34 -14.82
C ILE A 9 0.48 18.66 -15.49
N GLN A 10 0.40 19.28 -16.66
CA GLN A 10 1.56 19.85 -17.36
C GLN A 10 1.34 21.36 -17.55
N SER A 11 2.41 22.11 -17.34
CA SER A 11 2.43 23.56 -17.53
C SER A 11 3.87 24.01 -17.74
N SER A 12 4.07 25.14 -18.40
CA SER A 12 5.36 25.82 -18.48
C SER A 12 5.89 26.27 -17.11
N LEU A 13 5.03 26.30 -16.08
CA LEU A 13 5.40 26.63 -14.71
C LEU A 13 6.23 25.53 -14.03
N PHE A 14 6.24 24.31 -14.57
CA PHE A 14 6.93 23.17 -13.99
C PHE A 14 7.91 22.56 -15.02
N PRO A 15 9.09 22.10 -14.58
CA PRO A 15 10.08 21.51 -15.48
C PRO A 15 9.64 20.15 -16.05
N GLU A 16 8.71 19.48 -15.37
CA GLU A 16 8.13 18.20 -15.77
C GLU A 16 6.69 18.10 -15.24
N PRO A 17 5.87 17.15 -15.73
CA PRO A 17 4.51 16.99 -15.25
C PRO A 17 4.44 16.74 -13.73
N VAL A 18 3.39 17.25 -13.09
CA VAL A 18 3.22 17.25 -11.63
C VAL A 18 1.97 16.50 -11.25
N ARG A 19 2.10 15.51 -10.37
CA ARG A 19 0.96 14.87 -9.71
C ARG A 19 0.49 15.73 -8.56
N ILE A 20 -0.76 16.17 -8.63
CA ILE A 20 -1.40 16.96 -7.57
C ILE A 20 -1.75 16.03 -6.41
N GLU A 21 -1.26 16.34 -5.21
CA GLU A 21 -1.68 15.68 -3.98
C GLU A 21 -2.75 16.50 -3.26
N LYS A 22 -2.65 17.82 -3.31
CA LYS A 22 -3.60 18.73 -2.69
C LYS A 22 -3.75 20.02 -3.49
N VAL A 23 -4.97 20.54 -3.55
CA VAL A 23 -5.27 21.87 -4.07
C VAL A 23 -6.00 22.63 -2.97
N GLU A 24 -5.55 23.83 -2.65
CA GLU A 24 -6.22 24.74 -1.71
C GLU A 24 -6.66 26.00 -2.47
N ASP A 25 -7.95 26.32 -2.39
CA ASP A 25 -8.48 27.56 -2.95
C ASP A 25 -8.34 28.70 -1.93
N LEU A 26 -7.53 29.70 -2.27
CA LEU A 26 -7.29 30.89 -1.45
C LEU A 26 -7.99 32.13 -2.03
N GLY A 27 -9.06 31.94 -2.81
CA GLY A 27 -9.85 32.99 -3.41
C GLY A 27 -9.36 33.41 -4.78
N ARG A 28 -8.36 34.30 -4.86
CA ARG A 28 -7.79 34.78 -6.14
C ARG A 28 -6.67 33.88 -6.68
N VAL A 29 -6.04 33.13 -5.79
CA VAL A 29 -4.93 32.23 -6.10
C VAL A 29 -5.27 30.82 -5.62
N LEU A 30 -4.62 29.83 -6.23
CA LEU A 30 -4.66 28.43 -5.83
C LEU A 30 -3.29 28.03 -5.34
N ARG A 31 -3.23 27.29 -4.23
CA ARG A 31 -2.00 26.60 -3.82
C ARG A 31 -2.07 25.15 -4.30
N ILE A 32 -1.07 24.73 -5.04
CA ILE A 32 -0.92 23.37 -5.55
C ILE A 32 0.24 22.72 -4.80
N VAL A 33 -0.07 21.61 -4.12
CA VAL A 33 0.91 20.76 -3.46
C VAL A 33 0.94 19.40 -4.17
N GLY A 34 2.13 18.89 -4.44
CA GLY A 34 2.30 17.62 -5.12
C GLY A 34 3.74 17.21 -5.31
N ALA A 35 3.97 16.30 -6.25
CA ALA A 35 5.30 15.85 -6.62
C ALA A 35 5.42 15.69 -8.14
N THR A 36 6.60 15.94 -8.68
CA THR A 36 6.88 15.68 -10.09
C THR A 36 6.86 14.19 -10.42
N ILE A 37 6.51 13.83 -11.65
CA ILE A 37 6.30 12.42 -12.01
C ILE A 37 7.60 11.61 -12.18
N ASN A 38 8.69 12.18 -12.69
CA ASN A 38 9.91 11.41 -12.97
C ASN A 38 10.97 11.58 -11.89
N SER A 39 11.23 12.83 -11.46
CA SER A 39 12.24 13.07 -10.41
C SER A 39 11.70 12.94 -8.98
N ASN A 40 10.37 12.81 -8.81
CA ASN A 40 9.70 12.73 -7.51
C ASN A 40 10.04 13.91 -6.58
N GLN A 41 10.25 15.09 -7.16
CA GLN A 41 10.54 16.31 -6.43
C GLN A 41 9.25 16.92 -5.89
N TYR A 42 9.28 17.29 -4.61
CA TYR A 42 8.17 17.96 -3.95
C TYR A 42 7.93 19.35 -4.55
N ILE A 43 6.65 19.69 -4.75
CA ILE A 43 6.19 20.98 -5.25
C ILE A 43 5.15 21.54 -4.29
N ASP A 44 5.34 22.81 -3.94
CA ASP A 44 4.39 23.64 -3.20
C ASP A 44 4.41 25.04 -3.80
N THR A 45 3.45 25.29 -4.70
CA THR A 45 3.43 26.50 -5.53
C THR A 45 2.07 27.17 -5.48
N ILE A 46 2.07 28.50 -5.31
CA ILE A 46 0.87 29.33 -5.40
C ILE A 46 0.79 29.91 -6.81
N ILE A 47 -0.34 29.71 -7.47
CA ILE A 47 -0.60 30.21 -8.83
C ILE A 47 -1.87 31.08 -8.88
N PRO A 48 -1.91 32.15 -9.69
CA PRO A 48 -3.14 32.86 -10.00
C PRO A 48 -4.16 31.96 -10.71
N LYS A 49 -5.46 32.16 -10.46
CA LYS A 49 -6.51 31.36 -11.13
C LYS A 49 -6.52 31.55 -12.65
N GLU A 50 -6.03 32.68 -13.15
CA GLU A 50 -5.93 32.98 -14.57
C GLU A 50 -4.93 32.05 -15.29
N GLU A 51 -3.91 31.58 -14.58
CA GLU A 51 -2.91 30.63 -15.08
C GLU A 51 -3.48 29.22 -15.26
N LEU A 52 -4.66 28.89 -14.70
CA LEU A 52 -5.34 27.60 -14.94
C LEU A 52 -5.58 27.34 -16.43
N ASN A 53 -5.74 28.40 -17.23
CA ASN A 53 -5.95 28.27 -18.67
C ASN A 53 -4.72 27.74 -19.41
N ARG A 54 -3.53 27.82 -18.80
CA ARG A 54 -2.26 27.30 -19.34
C ARG A 54 -1.90 25.93 -18.78
N ILE A 55 -2.71 25.39 -17.88
CA ILE A 55 -2.50 24.06 -17.31
C ILE A 55 -3.32 23.07 -18.12
N THR A 56 -2.64 22.08 -18.68
CA THR A 56 -3.27 20.94 -19.34
C THR A 56 -3.23 19.72 -18.44
N VAL A 57 -4.28 18.90 -18.48
CA VAL A 57 -4.22 17.56 -17.88
C VAL A 57 -3.21 16.77 -18.69
N PHE A 58 -2.16 16.30 -18.03
CA PHE A 58 -1.23 15.38 -18.66
C PHE A 58 -1.80 13.97 -18.58
N THR A 59 -2.16 13.42 -19.72
CA THR A 59 -2.51 12.01 -19.85
C THR A 59 -1.34 11.30 -20.51
N PHE A 60 -0.86 10.21 -19.89
CA PHE A 60 0.08 9.32 -20.55
C PHE A 60 -0.65 8.60 -21.68
N GLU A 61 -0.58 9.16 -22.89
CA GLU A 61 -1.00 8.44 -24.09
C GLU A 61 0.12 7.46 -24.48
N THR A 62 -0.03 6.20 -24.04
CA THR A 62 0.69 5.08 -24.67
C THR A 62 -0.03 4.74 -25.97
N ASP A 63 0.66 4.91 -27.09
CA ASP A 63 0.21 4.61 -28.44
C ASP A 63 0.62 3.20 -28.91
N PHE A 64 1.38 2.47 -28.07
CA PHE A 64 1.89 1.12 -28.33
C PHE A 64 2.64 0.98 -29.67
N SER A 65 3.25 2.07 -30.15
CA SER A 65 3.94 2.13 -31.44
C SER A 65 5.41 1.72 -31.38
N ALA A 66 5.93 1.43 -30.19
CA ALA A 66 7.33 1.07 -29.96
C ALA A 66 7.71 -0.23 -30.71
N ASN A 67 8.96 -0.31 -31.15
CA ASN A 67 9.50 -1.53 -31.75
C ASN A 67 9.44 -2.69 -30.74
N SER A 68 8.90 -3.82 -31.17
CA SER A 68 8.66 -4.99 -30.31
C SER A 68 9.95 -5.61 -29.76
N GLU A 69 11.03 -5.63 -30.55
CA GLU A 69 12.34 -6.13 -30.13
C GLU A 69 12.96 -5.22 -29.07
N ASP A 70 12.91 -3.90 -29.27
CA ASP A 70 13.44 -2.93 -28.30
C ASP A 70 12.71 -3.03 -26.96
N VAL A 71 11.38 -3.15 -26.99
CA VAL A 71 10.56 -3.34 -25.78
C VAL A 71 10.94 -4.64 -25.07
N PHE A 72 11.09 -5.73 -25.82
CA PHE A 72 11.50 -7.02 -25.26
C PHE A 72 12.88 -6.95 -24.60
N LEU A 73 13.87 -6.38 -25.28
CA LEU A 73 15.23 -6.21 -24.74
C LEU A 73 15.25 -5.31 -23.50
N ALA A 74 14.45 -4.24 -23.49
CA ALA A 74 14.32 -3.36 -22.33
C ALA A 74 13.74 -4.11 -21.12
N LEU A 75 12.67 -4.89 -21.30
CA LEU A 75 12.06 -5.69 -20.23
C LEU A 75 13.03 -6.74 -19.69
N GLU A 76 13.76 -7.44 -20.56
CA GLU A 76 14.83 -8.37 -20.18
C GLU A 76 15.92 -7.68 -19.36
N ALA A 77 16.39 -6.51 -19.80
CA ALA A 77 17.39 -5.72 -19.08
C ALA A 77 16.89 -5.27 -17.71
N TYR A 78 15.63 -4.82 -17.60
CA TYR A 78 15.00 -4.49 -16.33
C TYR A 78 14.91 -5.69 -15.41
N ARG A 79 14.56 -6.88 -15.93
CA ARG A 79 14.54 -8.12 -15.15
C ARG A 79 15.91 -8.42 -14.55
N PHE A 80 16.98 -8.36 -15.34
CA PHE A 80 18.33 -8.61 -14.84
C PHE A 80 18.75 -7.58 -13.78
N LYS A 81 18.46 -6.30 -14.02
CA LYS A 81 18.77 -5.22 -13.07
C LYS A 81 18.02 -5.37 -11.74
N LEU A 82 16.77 -5.81 -11.80
CA LEU A 82 15.89 -5.91 -10.63
C LEU A 82 15.86 -7.33 -10.03
N ALA A 83 16.61 -8.29 -10.59
CA ALA A 83 16.57 -9.70 -10.17
C ALA A 83 16.82 -9.88 -8.66
N SER A 84 17.62 -9.01 -8.03
CA SER A 84 17.88 -9.02 -6.59
C SER A 84 16.79 -8.35 -5.74
N LEU A 85 15.89 -7.57 -6.35
CA LEU A 85 14.80 -6.83 -5.71
C LEU A 85 13.44 -7.51 -5.90
N PHE A 86 13.35 -8.49 -6.80
CA PHE A 86 12.14 -9.28 -6.99
C PHE A 86 12.00 -10.31 -5.86
N ASP A 87 11.38 -9.87 -4.76
CA ASP A 87 10.63 -10.77 -3.89
C ASP A 87 9.20 -10.87 -4.46
N PRO A 88 8.81 -12.00 -5.09
CA PRO A 88 7.47 -12.21 -5.64
C PRO A 88 6.35 -12.10 -4.58
N ILE A 89 6.69 -12.12 -3.29
CA ILE A 89 5.74 -12.08 -2.18
C ILE A 89 5.31 -10.65 -1.84
N LEU A 90 6.07 -9.62 -2.27
CA LEU A 90 5.83 -8.21 -1.89
C LEU A 90 5.06 -7.39 -2.94
N ALA A 91 4.99 -7.83 -4.20
CA ALA A 91 4.36 -7.07 -5.28
C ALA A 91 2.99 -7.62 -5.67
N MET A 92 1.95 -6.79 -5.56
CA MET A 92 0.65 -7.05 -6.21
C MET A 92 0.79 -6.81 -7.70
N ASN A 93 0.63 -7.86 -8.50
CA ASN A 93 0.69 -7.78 -9.96
C ASN A 93 -0.60 -8.37 -10.55
N VAL A 94 -1.17 -7.68 -11.53
CA VAL A 94 -2.25 -8.18 -12.38
C VAL A 94 -1.80 -8.03 -13.82
N ALA A 95 -1.97 -9.07 -14.62
CA ALA A 95 -1.76 -9.02 -16.05
C ALA A 95 -3.06 -9.39 -16.76
N ILE A 96 -3.47 -8.54 -17.69
CA ILE A 96 -4.64 -8.74 -18.52
C ILE A 96 -4.16 -9.05 -19.93
N TYR A 97 -4.59 -10.19 -20.45
CA TYR A 97 -4.37 -10.57 -21.83
C TYR A 97 -5.62 -10.25 -22.65
N ASP A 98 -5.40 -9.56 -23.77
CA ASP A 98 -6.41 -9.24 -24.76
C ASP A 98 -6.11 -10.01 -26.05
N ASP A 99 -7.00 -10.90 -26.47
CA ASP A 99 -6.85 -11.71 -27.68
C ASP A 99 -7.58 -11.12 -28.91
N GLY A 100 -8.18 -9.93 -28.78
CA GLY A 100 -9.02 -9.34 -29.81
C GLY A 100 -10.51 -9.72 -29.72
N LYS A 101 -10.91 -10.58 -28.79
CA LYS A 101 -12.32 -10.96 -28.53
C LYS A 101 -12.69 -10.82 -27.06
N GLU A 102 -11.84 -11.30 -26.18
CA GLU A 102 -12.06 -11.33 -24.73
C GLU A 102 -10.84 -10.82 -23.95
N LEU A 103 -11.12 -10.30 -22.76
CA LEU A 103 -10.12 -9.92 -21.77
C LEU A 103 -10.09 -10.98 -20.69
N ARG A 104 -8.88 -11.47 -20.37
CA ARG A 104 -8.70 -12.46 -19.31
C ARG A 104 -7.50 -12.13 -18.45
N GLU A 105 -7.63 -12.41 -17.16
CA GLU A 105 -6.51 -12.36 -16.24
C GLU A 105 -5.56 -13.54 -16.51
N VAL A 106 -4.26 -13.24 -16.57
CA VAL A 106 -3.19 -14.21 -16.78
C VAL A 106 -2.08 -13.97 -15.76
N ASN A 107 -1.23 -14.97 -15.57
CA ASN A 107 -0.03 -14.77 -14.75
C ASN A 107 0.87 -13.73 -15.43
N PRO A 108 1.33 -12.67 -14.74
CA PRO A 108 2.25 -11.68 -15.31
C PRO A 108 3.54 -12.27 -15.87
N SER A 109 3.93 -13.46 -15.42
CA SER A 109 5.05 -14.23 -15.96
C SER A 109 4.86 -14.65 -17.42
N ILE A 110 3.64 -14.54 -17.97
CA ILE A 110 3.39 -14.80 -19.40
C ILE A 110 4.28 -13.94 -20.30
N ILE A 111 4.70 -12.76 -19.83
CA ILE A 111 5.58 -11.86 -20.58
C ILE A 111 6.91 -12.53 -20.97
N TRP A 112 7.34 -13.55 -20.22
CA TRP A 112 8.55 -14.33 -20.51
C TRP A 112 8.36 -15.36 -21.62
N ASP A 113 7.12 -15.79 -21.86
CA ASP A 113 6.76 -16.73 -22.92
C ASP A 113 6.48 -16.01 -24.26
N LEU A 114 6.40 -14.68 -24.24
CA LEU A 114 6.11 -13.86 -25.41
C LEU A 114 7.37 -13.60 -26.23
N ALA A 115 7.23 -13.68 -27.56
CA ALA A 115 8.24 -13.27 -28.51
C ALA A 115 7.81 -11.96 -29.20
N PRO A 116 8.78 -11.11 -29.60
CA PRO A 116 8.49 -9.93 -30.42
C PRO A 116 7.71 -10.30 -31.69
N SER A 117 6.64 -9.56 -31.97
CA SER A 117 5.93 -9.67 -33.25
C SER A 117 6.66 -8.87 -34.33
N SER A 118 6.80 -9.45 -35.52
CA SER A 118 7.30 -8.76 -36.72
C SER A 118 6.19 -8.11 -37.55
N GLY A 119 4.94 -8.19 -37.10
CA GLY A 119 3.76 -7.64 -37.79
C GLY A 119 3.40 -6.24 -37.34
N THR A 120 2.51 -5.59 -38.10
CA THR A 120 1.88 -4.32 -37.71
C THR A 120 0.68 -4.60 -36.80
N PHE A 121 0.64 -3.94 -35.63
CA PHE A 121 -0.50 -4.00 -34.73
C PHE A 121 -1.31 -2.71 -34.86
N ASP A 122 -2.61 -2.84 -35.13
CA ASP A 122 -3.52 -1.70 -35.16
C ASP A 122 -4.07 -1.45 -33.74
N PHE A 123 -3.62 -0.36 -33.13
CA PHE A 123 -3.92 -0.07 -31.74
C PHE A 123 -5.34 0.50 -31.58
N ASN A 124 -6.16 -0.17 -30.77
CA ASN A 124 -7.52 0.27 -30.46
C ASN A 124 -7.58 0.93 -29.06
N LYS A 125 -7.86 2.25 -29.04
CA LYS A 125 -7.98 3.05 -27.81
C LYS A 125 -9.11 2.58 -26.88
N ASP A 126 -10.22 2.10 -27.40
CA ASP A 126 -11.36 1.64 -26.59
C ASP A 126 -11.03 0.33 -25.89
N ARG A 127 -10.38 -0.61 -26.60
CA ARG A 127 -9.92 -1.86 -25.99
C ARG A 127 -8.90 -1.63 -24.88
N LYS A 128 -7.99 -0.66 -25.03
CA LYS A 128 -7.09 -0.25 -23.94
C LYS A 128 -7.88 0.17 -22.71
N ARG A 129 -8.90 1.02 -22.88
CA ARG A 129 -9.73 1.51 -21.76
C ARG A 129 -10.49 0.37 -21.09
N ASP A 130 -10.97 -0.60 -21.86
CA ASP A 130 -11.62 -1.80 -21.33
C ASP A 130 -10.64 -2.66 -20.52
N ALA A 131 -9.42 -2.87 -21.03
CA ALA A 131 -8.37 -3.61 -20.32
C ALA A 131 -7.93 -2.90 -19.03
N GLU A 132 -7.77 -1.57 -19.04
CA GLU A 132 -7.49 -0.76 -17.86
C GLU A 132 -8.60 -0.87 -16.82
N SER A 133 -9.87 -0.75 -17.25
CA SER A 133 -11.03 -0.86 -16.36
C SER A 133 -11.11 -2.25 -15.74
N TYR A 134 -10.82 -3.29 -16.53
CA TYR A 134 -10.75 -4.67 -16.05
C TYR A 134 -9.63 -4.83 -15.01
N ALA A 135 -8.42 -4.33 -15.28
CA ALA A 135 -7.29 -4.41 -14.36
C ALA A 135 -7.60 -3.69 -13.04
N ILE A 136 -8.21 -2.50 -13.09
CA ILE A 136 -8.65 -1.76 -11.91
C ILE A 136 -9.65 -2.59 -11.09
N LYS A 137 -10.64 -3.21 -11.75
CA LYS A 137 -11.63 -4.06 -11.10
C LYS A 137 -10.97 -5.27 -10.42
N ALA A 138 -10.05 -5.95 -11.10
CA ALA A 138 -9.31 -7.08 -10.54
C ALA A 138 -8.52 -6.66 -9.28
N LEU A 139 -7.81 -5.53 -9.35
CA LEU A 139 -7.08 -4.98 -8.20
C LEU A 139 -8.01 -4.59 -7.04
N MET A 140 -9.18 -4.03 -7.32
CA MET A 140 -10.18 -3.69 -6.30
C MET A 140 -10.73 -4.94 -5.61
N ASN A 141 -11.02 -6.01 -6.37
CA ASN A 141 -11.46 -7.28 -5.82
C ASN A 141 -10.38 -7.89 -4.92
N PHE A 142 -9.14 -7.97 -5.40
CA PHE A 142 -8.00 -8.45 -4.62
C PHE A 142 -7.82 -7.65 -3.32
N LYS A 143 -7.94 -6.32 -3.39
CA LYS A 143 -7.88 -5.46 -2.19
C LYS A 143 -8.99 -5.80 -1.18
N ALA A 144 -10.21 -6.06 -1.66
CA ALA A 144 -11.33 -6.42 -0.80
C ALA A 144 -11.10 -7.78 -0.10
N GLU A 145 -10.66 -8.79 -0.86
CA GLU A 145 -10.30 -10.11 -0.32
C GLU A 145 -9.17 -10.03 0.71
N LEU A 146 -8.11 -9.28 0.38
CA LEU A 146 -6.99 -9.05 1.29
C LEU A 146 -7.45 -8.36 2.58
N LEU A 147 -8.32 -7.36 2.47
CA LEU A 147 -8.88 -6.69 3.64
C LEU A 147 -9.66 -7.66 4.53
N GLU A 148 -10.52 -8.48 3.94
CA GLU A 148 -11.31 -9.48 4.67
C GLU A 148 -10.39 -10.47 5.43
N GLU A 149 -9.38 -11.01 4.75
CA GLU A 149 -8.43 -11.94 5.37
C GLU A 149 -7.59 -11.25 6.46
N ARG A 150 -7.18 -9.99 6.27
CA ARG A 150 -6.47 -9.21 7.30
C ARG A 150 -7.35 -8.97 8.52
N LEU A 151 -8.62 -8.64 8.33
CA LEU A 151 -9.58 -8.48 9.43
C LEU A 151 -9.80 -9.80 10.18
N ARG A 152 -9.90 -10.91 9.46
CA ARG A 152 -10.00 -12.26 10.05
C ARG A 152 -8.76 -12.59 10.88
N GLN A 153 -7.57 -12.38 10.33
CA GLN A 153 -6.30 -12.61 11.03
C GLN A 153 -6.16 -11.71 12.26
N ALA A 154 -6.56 -10.43 12.15
CA ALA A 154 -6.59 -9.52 13.28
C ALA A 154 -7.50 -10.06 14.40
N LYS A 155 -8.73 -10.46 14.08
CA LYS A 155 -9.68 -11.06 15.04
C LYS A 155 -9.13 -12.33 15.70
N ILE A 156 -8.47 -13.19 14.94
CA ILE A 156 -7.83 -14.40 15.44
C ILE A 156 -6.71 -14.01 16.42
N LYS A 157 -5.74 -13.21 15.98
CA LYS A 157 -4.60 -12.76 16.79
C LYS A 157 -5.04 -12.03 18.05
N GLU A 158 -6.11 -11.26 17.96
CA GLU A 158 -6.73 -10.58 19.09
C GLU A 158 -7.31 -11.59 20.11
N LYS A 159 -8.09 -12.57 19.65
CA LYS A 159 -8.66 -13.63 20.52
C LYS A 159 -7.56 -14.42 21.23
N TYR A 160 -6.52 -14.83 20.52
CA TYR A 160 -5.39 -15.56 21.09
C TYR A 160 -4.52 -14.67 21.97
N GLY A 161 -4.35 -13.40 21.62
CA GLY A 161 -3.61 -12.41 22.41
C GLY A 161 -4.27 -12.15 23.76
N VAL A 162 -5.59 -11.95 23.79
CA VAL A 162 -6.37 -11.80 25.04
C VAL A 162 -6.19 -13.03 25.93
N ARG A 163 -6.42 -14.22 25.38
CA ARG A 163 -6.30 -15.47 26.14
C ARG A 163 -4.88 -15.71 26.65
N SER A 164 -3.87 -15.36 25.85
CA SER A 164 -2.46 -15.47 26.24
C SER A 164 -2.12 -14.51 27.38
N LEU A 165 -2.57 -13.25 27.32
CA LEU A 165 -2.34 -12.27 28.38
C LEU A 165 -3.05 -12.68 29.68
N GLU A 166 -4.29 -13.15 29.60
CA GLU A 166 -5.03 -13.68 30.75
C GLU A 166 -4.29 -14.85 31.42
N ASN A 167 -3.76 -15.79 30.63
CA ASN A 167 -2.96 -16.90 31.16
C ASN A 167 -1.67 -16.40 31.82
N LEU A 168 -0.91 -15.50 31.18
CA LEU A 168 0.33 -14.96 31.71
C LEU A 168 0.13 -14.18 33.02
N ILE A 169 -0.97 -13.44 33.14
CA ILE A 169 -1.35 -12.75 34.38
C ILE A 169 -1.67 -13.77 35.47
N SER A 170 -2.46 -14.81 35.16
CA SER A 170 -2.79 -15.86 36.12
C SER A 170 -1.56 -16.65 36.61
N GLU A 171 -0.57 -16.88 35.75
CA GLU A 171 0.70 -17.51 36.13
C GLU A 171 1.53 -16.61 37.05
N LEU A 172 1.56 -15.31 36.79
CA LEU A 172 2.25 -14.34 37.65
C LEU A 172 1.55 -14.21 39.00
N ASP A 173 0.22 -14.23 39.05
CA ASP A 173 -0.54 -14.25 40.31
C ASP A 173 -0.20 -15.46 41.16
N SER A 174 -0.15 -16.64 40.54
CA SER A 174 0.25 -17.87 41.24
C SER A 174 1.67 -17.79 41.78
N LYS A 175 2.62 -17.22 41.01
CA LYS A 175 4.01 -17.02 41.45
C LYS A 175 4.14 -15.98 42.56
N LEU A 176 3.40 -14.89 42.48
CA LEU A 176 3.38 -13.86 43.52
C LEU A 176 2.90 -14.45 44.84
N MET A 177 1.86 -15.30 44.82
CA MET A 177 1.38 -16.00 46.01
C MET A 177 2.48 -16.85 46.66
N ASP A 178 3.23 -17.64 45.88
CA ASP A 178 4.39 -18.40 46.39
C ASP A 178 5.50 -17.49 46.95
N TYR A 179 5.80 -16.38 46.27
CA TYR A 179 6.81 -15.43 46.75
C TYR A 179 6.42 -14.75 48.06
N TYR A 180 5.13 -14.42 48.22
CA TYR A 180 4.61 -13.88 49.47
C TYR A 180 4.67 -14.91 50.60
N ASP A 181 4.24 -16.15 50.37
CA ASP A 181 4.33 -17.25 51.35
C ASP A 181 5.78 -17.50 51.81
N ARG A 182 6.74 -17.42 50.88
CA ARG A 182 8.18 -17.59 51.17
C ARG A 182 8.76 -16.39 51.91
N ALA A 183 8.33 -15.18 51.57
CA ALA A 183 8.71 -13.97 52.29
C ALA A 183 8.26 -14.01 53.75
N GLU A 184 7.04 -14.48 54.02
CA GLU A 184 6.52 -14.67 55.39
C GLU A 184 7.35 -15.68 56.20
N LYS A 185 7.90 -16.70 55.53
CA LYS A 185 8.83 -17.68 56.14
C LYS A 185 10.25 -17.12 56.35
N GLY A 186 10.49 -15.85 56.01
CA GLY A 186 11.76 -15.16 56.21
C GLY A 186 12.73 -15.22 55.03
N GLU A 187 12.31 -15.73 53.86
CA GLU A 187 13.14 -15.70 52.65
C GLU A 187 13.15 -14.29 52.03
N LYS A 188 14.31 -13.83 51.55
CA LYS A 188 14.45 -12.51 50.95
C LYS A 188 13.91 -12.48 49.51
N MET A 189 12.63 -12.14 49.34
CA MET A 189 11.93 -12.14 48.05
C MET A 189 11.58 -10.76 47.48
N ASP A 190 11.93 -9.66 48.16
CA ASP A 190 11.48 -8.29 47.81
C ASP A 190 11.67 -7.94 46.32
N LEU A 191 12.85 -8.23 45.78
CA LEU A 191 13.17 -7.91 44.39
C LEU A 191 12.38 -8.78 43.39
N ALA A 192 12.17 -10.05 43.71
CA ALA A 192 11.42 -10.97 42.86
C ALA A 192 9.93 -10.59 42.82
N ILE A 193 9.38 -10.20 43.98
CA ILE A 193 8.02 -9.68 44.12
C ILE A 193 7.87 -8.40 43.28
N GLN A 194 8.75 -7.41 43.47
CA GLN A 194 8.68 -6.16 42.71
C GLN A 194 8.75 -6.37 41.19
N MET A 195 9.64 -7.25 40.72
CA MET A 195 9.76 -7.57 39.30
C MET A 195 8.50 -8.26 38.76
N ALA A 196 7.96 -9.23 39.50
CA ALA A 196 6.76 -9.95 39.11
C ALA A 196 5.52 -9.05 39.09
N GLU A 197 5.35 -8.17 40.08
CA GLU A 197 4.28 -7.17 40.12
C GLU A 197 4.36 -6.16 38.98
N ARG A 198 5.57 -5.70 38.65
CA ARG A 198 5.79 -4.80 37.51
C ARG A 198 5.37 -5.49 36.21
N ARG A 199 5.83 -6.71 35.98
CA ARG A 199 5.53 -7.47 34.76
C ARG A 199 4.05 -7.82 34.66
N LYS A 200 3.39 -8.10 35.79
CA LYS A 200 1.94 -8.29 35.86
C LYS A 200 1.20 -7.02 35.42
N ARG A 201 1.58 -5.85 35.97
CA ARG A 201 1.01 -4.56 35.58
C ARG A 201 1.16 -4.29 34.08
N GLU A 202 2.34 -4.56 33.51
CA GLU A 202 2.59 -4.41 32.08
C GLU A 202 1.63 -5.28 31.23
N TYR A 203 1.37 -6.52 31.65
CA TYR A 203 0.41 -7.40 30.95
C TYR A 203 -1.05 -6.98 31.14
N GLU A 204 -1.42 -6.48 32.32
CA GLU A 204 -2.76 -5.94 32.59
C GLU A 204 -3.05 -4.70 31.74
N GLU A 205 -2.06 -3.80 31.61
CA GLU A 205 -2.15 -2.63 30.73
C GLU A 205 -2.28 -3.04 29.26
N ALA A 206 -1.46 -3.99 28.79
CA ALA A 206 -1.56 -4.52 27.43
C ALA A 206 -2.92 -5.18 27.16
N LEU A 207 -3.48 -5.92 28.14
CA LEU A 207 -4.80 -6.54 28.04
C LEU A 207 -5.92 -5.49 27.96
N LYS A 208 -5.82 -4.44 28.79
CA LYS A 208 -6.77 -3.32 28.79
C LYS A 208 -6.75 -2.60 27.44
N GLU A 209 -5.56 -2.36 26.89
CA GLU A 209 -5.40 -1.73 25.58
C GLU A 209 -5.97 -2.59 24.45
N LEU A 210 -5.67 -3.89 24.44
CA LEU A 210 -6.20 -4.82 23.44
C LEU A 210 -7.73 -4.88 23.48
N ARG A 211 -8.33 -4.92 24.68
CA ARG A 211 -9.79 -4.86 24.86
C ARG A 211 -10.39 -3.51 24.47
N ARG A 212 -9.67 -2.40 24.67
CA ARG A 212 -10.09 -1.07 24.23
C ARG A 212 -10.14 -0.98 22.71
N LEU A 213 -9.11 -1.50 22.04
CA LEU A 213 -9.05 -1.58 20.58
C LEU A 213 -10.21 -2.41 20.01
N ARG A 214 -10.60 -3.50 20.68
CA ARG A 214 -11.81 -4.28 20.35
C ARG A 214 -13.11 -3.48 20.36
N GLY A 215 -13.23 -2.54 21.30
CA GLY A 215 -14.44 -1.74 21.49
C GLY A 215 -14.62 -0.63 20.46
N ARG A 216 -13.55 -0.21 19.79
CA ARG A 216 -13.60 0.73 18.67
C ARG A 216 -13.93 -0.06 17.40
N LYS A 217 -15.22 -0.12 17.02
CA LYS A 217 -15.58 -0.54 15.66
C LYS A 217 -14.84 0.37 14.67
N ILE A 218 -14.13 -0.24 13.71
CA ILE A 218 -13.57 0.42 12.53
C ILE A 218 -14.70 0.70 11.55
#